data_AF-A0A920KAG8-F1
#
_entry.id   AF-A0A920KAG8-F1
#
_cell.length_a   1.000
_cell.length_b   1.000
_cell.length_c   1.000
_cell.angle_alpha   90.00
_cell.angle_beta   90.00
_cell.angle_gamma   90.00
#
_symmetry.space_group_name_H-M   'P 1'
#
loop_
_entity.id
_entity.type
_entity.pdbx_description
1 polymer ?
#
loop_
_entity_poly.entity_id
_entity_poly.type
_entity_poly.pdbx_seq_one_letter_code
_entity_poly.pdbx_strand_id
1 'polypeptide(L)' 'MKKLSLQEINDIKFAQEQVRNFAKIQRKALTDVEVETLPGVILGHKNIPVNSVGCYVPGGKYPMVASAHMSIVTAGGPV' A
#
# COMPACT_ATOMS: atom_id res chain seq x y z
N MET A 1 8.84 15.58 -25.36
CA MET A 1 8.63 14.81 -24.12
C MET A 1 9.88 13.95 -23.90
N LYS A 2 10.59 14.08 -22.77
CA LYS A 2 11.82 13.32 -22.51
C LYS A 2 11.44 11.89 -22.13
N LYS A 3 11.98 10.89 -22.83
CA LYS A 3 11.80 9.48 -22.47
C LYS A 3 12.73 9.13 -21.30
N LEU A 4 12.26 8.25 -20.42
CA LEU A 4 13.09 7.67 -19.36
C LEU A 4 14.15 6.76 -19.99
N SER A 5 15.33 6.75 -19.38
CA SER A 5 16.37 5.77 -19.62
C SER A 5 15.96 4.39 -19.10
N LEU A 6 16.64 3.35 -19.57
CA LEU A 6 16.44 1.99 -19.07
C LEU A 6 16.74 1.87 -17.57
N GLN A 7 17.77 2.58 -17.08
CA GLN A 7 18.11 2.57 -15.66
C GLN A 7 16.98 3.16 -14.81
N GLU A 8 16.46 4.34 -15.18
CA GLU A 8 15.35 4.97 -14.46
C GLU A 8 14.10 4.07 -14.42
N ILE A 9 13.83 3.35 -15.51
CA ILE A 9 12.73 2.37 -15.54
C ILE A 9 12.98 1.21 -14.58
N ASN A 10 14.20 0.68 -14.56
CA ASN A 10 14.58 -0.42 -13.68
C ASN A 10 14.52 -0.01 -12.21
N ASP A 11 14.98 1.19 -11.86
CA ASP A 11 14.94 1.73 -10.50
C ASP A 11 13.50 1.89 -10.01
N ILE A 12 12.60 2.39 -10.87
CA ILE A 12 11.17 2.49 -10.56
C ILE A 12 10.57 1.11 -10.28
N LYS A 13 10.86 0.12 -11.13
CA LYS A 13 10.35 -1.26 -10.95
C LYS A 13 10.85 -1.87 -9.65
N PHE A 14 12.14 -1.71 -9.38
CA PHE A 14 12.77 -2.21 -8.15
C PHE A 14 12.10 -1.58 -6.92
N ALA A 15 11.94 -0.25 -6.89
CA ALA A 15 11.28 0.43 -5.76
C ALA A 15 9.83 -0.05 -5.57
N GLN A 16 9.06 -0.18 -6.65
CA GLN A 16 7.69 -0.69 -6.58
C GLN A 16 7.62 -2.13 -6.07
N GLU A 17 8.55 -2.99 -6.47
CA GLU A 17 8.61 -4.38 -6.01
C GLU A 17 8.88 -4.45 -4.50
N GLN A 18 9.86 -3.70 -4.01
CA GLN A 18 10.18 -3.65 -2.58
C GLN A 18 8.98 -3.17 -1.74
N VAL A 19 8.32 -2.10 -2.16
CA VAL A 19 7.13 -1.57 -1.47
C VAL A 19 6.00 -2.60 -1.48
N ARG A 20 5.71 -3.19 -2.64
CA ARG A 20 4.63 -4.18 -2.79
C ARG A 20 4.89 -5.41 -1.92
N ASN A 21 6.13 -5.87 -1.86
CA ASN A 21 6.50 -7.04 -1.06
C ASN A 21 6.26 -6.77 0.42
N PHE A 22 6.67 -5.62 0.93
CA PHE A 22 6.45 -5.29 2.34
C PHE A 22 4.97 -5.01 2.65
N ALA A 23 4.25 -4.29 1.78
CA ALA A 23 2.81 -4.06 1.93
C ALA A 23 2.01 -5.38 1.99
N LYS A 24 2.39 -6.40 1.21
CA LYS A 24 1.79 -7.74 1.28
C LYS A 24 2.05 -8.40 2.64
N ILE A 25 3.25 -8.27 3.20
CA ILE A 25 3.58 -8.80 4.53
C ILE A 25 2.72 -8.11 5.60
N GLN A 26 2.64 -6.78 5.57
CA GLN A 26 1.80 -6.02 6.50
C GLN A 26 0.32 -6.40 6.38
N ARG A 27 -0.20 -6.53 5.15
CA ARG A 27 -1.58 -6.97 4.92
C ARG A 27 -1.84 -8.36 5.49
N LYS A 28 -0.89 -9.30 5.37
CA LYS A 28 -1.01 -10.64 5.96
C LYS A 28 -1.06 -10.62 7.50
N ALA A 29 -0.49 -9.59 8.13
CA ALA A 29 -0.54 -9.41 9.57
C ALA A 29 -1.85 -8.77 10.06
N LEU A 30 -2.67 -8.21 9.17
CA LEU A 30 -3.99 -7.68 9.50
C LEU A 30 -4.99 -8.84 9.56
N THR A 31 -5.22 -9.35 10.77
CA THR A 31 -6.20 -10.40 11.04
C THR A 31 -7.33 -9.86 11.89
N ASP A 32 -8.55 -10.21 11.55
CA ASP A 32 -9.69 -9.96 12.42
C ASP A 32 -9.54 -10.73 13.73
N VAL A 33 -10.09 -10.17 14.80
CA VAL A 33 -10.09 -10.79 16.12
C VAL A 33 -11.51 -10.97 16.58
N GLU A 34 -11.83 -12.16 17.08
CA GLU A 34 -13.09 -12.48 17.72
C GLU A 34 -12.80 -13.45 18.87
N VAL A 35 -13.31 -13.14 20.06
CA VAL A 35 -13.13 -13.96 21.26
C VAL A 35 -14.37 -13.87 22.14
N GLU A 36 -14.76 -15.01 22.71
CA GLU A 36 -15.77 -15.07 23.77
C GLU A 36 -15.09 -14.84 25.12
N THR A 37 -15.27 -13.67 25.72
CA THR A 37 -14.59 -13.31 26.98
C THR A 37 -15.33 -13.79 28.23
N LEU A 38 -16.64 -14.00 28.11
CA LEU A 38 -17.55 -14.57 29.10
C LEU A 38 -18.63 -15.36 28.34
N PRO A 39 -19.32 -16.33 28.98
CA PRO A 39 -20.39 -17.08 28.32
C PRO A 39 -21.42 -16.16 27.65
N GLY A 40 -21.54 -16.24 26.33
CA GLY A 40 -22.42 -15.43 25.49
C GLY A 40 -21.92 -14.02 25.14
N VAL A 41 -20.71 -13.61 25.56
CA VAL A 41 -20.16 -12.27 25.29
C VAL A 41 -18.99 -12.35 24.33
N ILE A 42 -19.23 -11.94 23.09
CA ILE A 42 -18.25 -11.95 21.99
C ILE A 42 -17.71 -10.53 21.76
N LEU A 43 -16.38 -10.38 21.85
CA LEU A 43 -15.67 -9.13 21.58
C LEU A 43 -14.67 -9.32 20.44
N GLY A 44 -14.38 -8.25 19.70
CA GLY A 44 -13.52 -8.35 18.54
C GLY A 44 -13.33 -7.06 17.77
N HIS A 45 -12.53 -7.14 16.71
CA HIS A 45 -12.41 -6.09 15.69
C HIS A 45 -12.27 -6.69 14.31
N LYS A 46 -12.73 -5.96 13.29
CA LYS A 46 -12.60 -6.33 11.87
C LYS A 46 -11.81 -5.28 11.11
N ASN A 47 -10.96 -5.72 10.21
CA ASN A 47 -10.18 -4.89 9.31
C ASN A 47 -10.94 -4.72 8.00
N ILE A 48 -11.69 -3.62 7.86
CA ILE A 48 -12.50 -3.36 6.67
C ILE A 48 -11.71 -2.47 5.70
N PRO A 49 -11.41 -2.93 4.47
CA PRO A 49 -10.75 -2.10 3.48
C PRO A 49 -11.69 -0.97 3.00
N VAL A 50 -11.13 0.20 2.73
CA VAL A 50 -11.87 1.28 2.08
C VAL A 50 -12.07 0.99 0.59
N ASN A 51 -13.26 1.27 0.06
CA ASN A 51 -13.61 1.00 -1.34
C ASN A 51 -12.88 1.88 -2.35
N SER A 52 -12.37 3.04 -1.92
CA SER A 52 -11.69 4.00 -2.78
C SER A 52 -10.69 4.82 -1.98
N VAL A 53 -9.57 5.17 -2.62
CA VAL A 53 -8.52 5.99 -2.04
C VAL A 53 -8.12 7.12 -3.01
N GLY A 54 -7.81 8.29 -2.47
CA GLY A 54 -7.17 9.37 -3.21
C GLY A 54 -5.69 9.46 -2.82
N CYS A 55 -4.79 9.43 -3.80
CA CYS A 55 -3.35 9.60 -3.57
C CYS A 55 -2.90 10.95 -4.14
N TYR A 56 -2.50 11.88 -3.28
CA TYR A 56 -1.92 13.16 -3.70
C TYR A 56 -0.40 13.03 -3.86
N VAL A 57 0.13 13.51 -4.97
CA VAL A 57 1.57 13.53 -5.26
C VAL A 57 1.98 14.97 -5.58
N PRO A 58 2.92 15.57 -4.83
CA PRO A 58 3.34 16.94 -5.10
C PRO A 58 4.10 17.01 -6.42
N GLY A 59 3.65 17.93 -7.28
CA GLY A 59 4.29 18.27 -8.55
C GLY A 59 5.33 19.39 -8.42
N GLY A 60 5.65 20.04 -9.54
CA GLY A 60 6.56 21.19 -9.60
C GLY A 60 7.97 20.83 -10.10
N LYS A 61 8.95 21.69 -9.78
CA LYS A 61 10.33 21.59 -10.30
C LYS A 61 11.07 20.32 -9.82
N TYR A 62 10.65 19.75 -8.69
CA TYR A 62 11.23 18.55 -8.09
C TYR A 62 10.10 17.56 -7.73
N PRO A 63 9.58 16.81 -8.72
CA PRO A 63 8.49 15.88 -8.48
C PRO A 63 8.93 14.76 -7.52
N MET A 64 8.15 14.51 -6.48
CA MET A 64 8.45 13.50 -5.46
C MET A 64 7.91 12.12 -5.87
N VAL A 65 8.59 11.46 -6.82
CA VAL A 65 8.16 10.14 -7.33
C VAL A 65 8.07 9.08 -6.23
N ALA A 66 8.90 9.19 -5.19
CA ALA A 66 8.88 8.30 -4.03
C ALA A 66 7.52 8.29 -3.30
N SER A 67 6.83 9.43 -3.18
CA SER A 67 5.53 9.49 -2.49
C SER A 67 4.44 8.76 -3.28
N ALA A 68 4.52 8.77 -4.61
CA ALA A 68 3.63 8.00 -5.47
C ALA A 68 3.82 6.49 -5.27
N HIS A 69 5.07 6.02 -5.14
CA HIS A 69 5.34 4.62 -4.85
C HIS A 69 4.72 4.19 -3.52
N MET A 70 4.92 4.95 -2.45
CA MET A 70 4.46 4.56 -1.11
C MET A 70 2.93 4.58 -0.96
N SER A 71 2.24 5.49 -1.63
CA SER A 71 0.78 5.63 -1.52
C SER A 71 0.03 4.71 -2.48
N ILE A 72 0.35 4.78 -3.77
CA ILE A 72 -0.40 4.09 -4.83
C ILE A 72 -0.14 2.59 -4.80
N VAL A 73 1.12 2.16 -4.64
CA VAL A 73 1.47 0.72 -4.68
C VAL A 73 0.89 -0.01 -3.46
N THR A 74 0.87 0.65 -2.30
CA THR A 74 0.30 0.10 -1.07
C THR A 74 -1.22 -0.02 -1.16
N ALA A 75 -1.90 1.00 -1.69
CA ALA A 75 -3.35 0.98 -1.83
C ALA A 75 -3.83 0.06 -2.96
N GLY A 76 -3.10 0.01 -4.08
CA GLY A 76 -3.40 -0.80 -5.26
C GLY A 76 -2.89 -2.23 -5.21
N GLY A 77 -2.99 -2.92 -4.07
CA GLY A 77 -2.77 -4.38 -3.99
C GLY A 77 -3.54 -5.11 -5.08
N PRO A 78 -3.00 -6.22 -5.64
CA PRO A 78 -3.21 -6.63 -7.03
C PRO A 78 -4.68 -6.76 -7.41
N VAL A 79 -5.02 -6.26 -8.60
CA VAL A 79 -6.11 -6.81 -9.42
C VAL A 79 -5.83 -8.28 -9.71
#